data_AF-A0A8W8NU84-F1
#
_entry.id   AF-A0A8W8NU84-F1
#
_cell.length_a   1.000
_cell.length_b   1.000
_cell.length_c   1.000
_cell.angle_alpha   90.00
_cell.angle_beta   90.00
_cell.angle_gamma   90.00
#
_symmetry.space_group_name_H-M   'P 1'
#
loop_
_entity.id
_entity.type
_entity.pdbx_description
1 polymer ?
#
loop_
_entity_poly.entity_id
_entity_poly.type
_entity_poly.pdbx_seq_one_letter_code
_entity_poly.pdbx_strand_id
1 'polypeptide(L)'
;MEHLESRKRGRCFGGCCIIQEVVEHIGGSRDETIDVVLTKLCEVIVKGCKKSSVYGTACDIPCPVACKKSTCHIQSGACLECETGVYGNYCNQMCPTNCKDNRCRTQNGTCFTCKPGWTGTYCKTKCTEGWYGVNCSQQCSGHCKDGTTCNHVTGQCDRGCDKGWTGSLCVKECVNGTYGYDCVNNCSGHCLNSSPCKKQTGHCDRGCNPGYTDKTCSKKRIVLSKNVSSLTSWIIVCIVSLVVNCVLISGACLLCRGIYTKKLSISGDLLSRSNKSIYYTDIKRDVKTSEFSTYQELDLSREEIQYQNTTI
;
A
#
# COMPACT_ATOMS: atom_id res chain seq x y z
N MET A 1 -31.73 46.83 -42.87
CA MET A 1 -30.28 46.98 -43.07
C MET A 1 -29.75 47.95 -42.01
N GLU A 2 -29.22 47.44 -40.89
CA GLU A 2 -28.66 48.26 -39.80
C GLU A 2 -27.13 48.21 -39.80
N HIS A 3 -26.51 48.83 -40.82
CA HIS A 3 -25.06 48.96 -40.89
C HIS A 3 -24.57 50.29 -40.32
N LEU A 4 -23.41 50.27 -39.68
CA LEU A 4 -22.61 51.45 -39.38
C LEU A 4 -21.55 51.60 -40.47
N GLU A 5 -21.43 52.80 -41.03
CA GLU A 5 -20.33 53.16 -41.93
C GLU A 5 -19.43 54.19 -41.25
N SER A 6 -18.16 53.82 -41.03
CA SER A 6 -17.13 54.74 -40.55
C SER A 6 -16.17 55.07 -41.69
N ARG A 7 -16.12 56.33 -42.08
CA ARG A 7 -15.16 56.86 -43.06
C ARG A 7 -13.87 57.24 -42.34
N LYS A 8 -12.77 56.53 -42.59
CA LYS A 8 -11.43 56.94 -42.14
C LYS A 8 -10.62 57.46 -43.34
N ARG A 9 -9.91 58.58 -43.17
CA ARG A 9 -8.97 59.11 -44.17
C ARG A 9 -7.56 58.59 -43.88
N GLY A 10 -6.80 58.31 -44.92
CA GLY A 10 -5.43 57.82 -44.84
C GLY A 10 -4.54 58.37 -45.96
N ARG A 11 -3.24 58.07 -45.90
CA ARG A 11 -2.28 58.35 -46.97
C ARG A 11 -2.03 57.09 -47.79
N CYS A 12 -2.02 57.22 -49.11
CA CYS A 12 -1.63 56.15 -50.02
C CYS A 12 -0.11 55.95 -49.99
N PHE A 13 0.34 54.70 -49.83
CA PHE A 13 1.74 54.31 -50.01
C PHE A 13 1.80 52.96 -50.74
N GLY A 14 2.47 52.91 -51.91
CA GLY A 14 2.63 51.68 -52.68
C GLY A 14 1.32 50.96 -53.09
N GLY A 15 0.21 51.70 -53.24
CA GLY A 15 -1.12 51.13 -53.51
C GLY A 15 -1.92 50.68 -52.28
N CYS A 16 -1.30 50.66 -51.09
CA CYS A 16 -2.01 50.47 -49.81
C CYS A 16 -2.49 51.81 -49.24
N CYS A 17 -3.66 51.81 -48.60
CA CYS A 17 -4.13 52.96 -47.82
C CYS A 17 -3.73 52.82 -46.36
N ILE A 18 -2.81 53.66 -45.88
CA ILE A 18 -2.42 53.68 -44.47
C ILE A 18 -3.32 54.70 -43.76
N ILE A 19 -4.25 54.17 -42.95
CA ILE A 19 -5.11 54.98 -42.09
C ILE A 19 -4.22 55.72 -41.08
N GLN A 20 -4.27 57.04 -41.06
CA GLN A 20 -3.71 57.81 -39.95
C GLN A 20 -4.74 57.85 -38.83
N GLU A 21 -4.44 57.19 -37.72
CA GLU A 21 -5.01 57.62 -36.46
C GLU A 21 -4.39 58.98 -36.13
N VAL A 22 -5.24 59.99 -35.94
CA VAL A 22 -4.80 61.35 -35.62
C VAL A 22 -4.37 61.35 -34.16
N VAL A 23 -3.10 61.00 -33.93
CA VAL A 23 -2.40 61.35 -32.69
C VAL A 23 -1.96 62.80 -32.85
N GLU A 24 -2.63 63.72 -32.14
CA GLU A 24 -2.29 65.13 -32.12
C GLU A 24 -0.93 65.35 -31.44
N HIS A 25 0.15 65.35 -32.22
CA HIS A 25 1.43 65.87 -31.78
C HIS A 25 1.48 67.39 -31.99
N ILE A 26 1.32 68.14 -30.90
CA ILE A 26 1.41 69.59 -30.87
C ILE A 26 2.88 70.03 -30.78
N GLY A 27 3.41 70.62 -31.86
CA GLY A 27 4.64 71.43 -31.91
C GLY A 27 5.98 70.66 -31.97
N GLY A 28 7.02 71.15 -32.64
CA GLY A 28 7.09 72.30 -33.56
C GLY A 28 8.52 72.70 -33.95
N SER A 29 8.68 73.37 -35.10
CA SER A 29 9.92 73.97 -35.67
C SER A 29 11.03 73.00 -36.13
N ARG A 30 11.88 73.30 -37.13
CA ARG A 30 11.87 74.32 -38.20
C ARG A 30 12.84 73.86 -39.32
N ASP A 31 12.63 74.39 -40.52
CA ASP A 31 13.53 74.40 -41.70
C ASP A 31 13.48 73.22 -42.71
N GLU A 32 13.90 73.57 -43.93
CA GLU A 32 14.10 72.83 -45.19
C GLU A 32 12.89 72.39 -46.04
N THR A 33 12.84 73.00 -47.24
CA THR A 33 12.14 72.60 -48.48
C THR A 33 10.68 72.16 -48.41
N ILE A 34 9.78 73.04 -48.89
CA ILE A 34 8.42 72.64 -49.30
C ILE A 34 8.50 71.99 -50.68
N ASP A 35 8.85 70.70 -50.73
CA ASP A 35 8.35 69.86 -51.81
C ASP A 35 6.83 69.79 -51.68
N VAL A 36 6.10 70.16 -52.74
CA VAL A 36 4.65 69.96 -52.81
C VAL A 36 4.38 68.47 -53.06
N VAL A 37 4.63 67.65 -52.04
CA VAL A 37 4.30 66.23 -52.05
C VAL A 37 2.79 66.11 -52.09
N LEU A 38 2.24 65.92 -53.29
CA LEU A 38 0.86 65.53 -53.56
C LEU A 38 0.60 64.14 -52.96
N THR A 39 0.47 64.07 -51.64
CA THR A 39 0.08 62.86 -50.93
C THR A 39 -1.34 62.52 -51.34
N LYS A 40 -1.51 61.48 -52.16
CA LYS A 40 -2.82 60.93 -52.49
C LYS A 40 -3.50 60.50 -51.19
N LEU A 41 -4.58 61.19 -50.84
CA LEU A 41 -5.46 60.81 -49.75
C LEU A 41 -6.35 59.66 -50.24
N CYS A 42 -6.55 58.67 -49.38
CA CYS A 42 -7.50 57.59 -49.57
C CYS A 42 -8.58 57.64 -48.50
N GLU A 43 -9.80 57.27 -48.87
CA GLU A 43 -10.93 57.11 -47.96
C GLU A 43 -11.23 55.61 -47.82
N VAL A 44 -11.17 55.10 -46.59
CA VAL A 44 -11.55 53.74 -46.27
C VAL A 44 -12.92 53.77 -45.60
N ILE A 45 -13.91 53.15 -46.24
CA ILE A 45 -15.24 52.94 -45.65
C ILE A 45 -15.20 51.59 -44.91
N VAL A 46 -15.14 51.65 -43.58
CA VAL A 46 -15.29 50.47 -42.74
C VAL A 46 -16.79 50.26 -42.50
N LYS A 47 -17.34 49.19 -43.06
CA LYS A 47 -18.73 48.76 -42.81
C LYS A 47 -18.78 47.80 -41.64
N GLY A 48 -19.72 47.99 -40.73
CA GLY A 48 -19.97 47.11 -39.59
C GLY A 48 -21.46 46.96 -39.29
N CYS A 49 -21.79 46.15 -38.28
CA CYS A 49 -23.15 46.02 -37.77
C CYS A 49 -23.42 47.05 -36.65
N LYS A 50 -24.65 47.55 -36.56
CA LYS A 50 -25.06 48.48 -35.50
C LYS A 50 -25.02 47.86 -34.08
N LYS A 51 -25.18 46.54 -33.98
CA LYS A 51 -25.00 45.75 -32.75
C LYS A 51 -23.74 44.88 -32.92
N SER A 52 -22.90 44.80 -31.89
CA SER A 52 -21.70 43.96 -31.89
C SER A 52 -21.97 42.47 -31.74
N SER A 53 -23.20 42.10 -31.33
CA SER A 53 -23.64 40.72 -31.09
C SER A 53 -24.13 39.98 -32.35
N VAL A 54 -23.98 40.59 -33.53
CA VAL A 54 -24.41 40.03 -34.82
C VAL A 54 -23.35 40.24 -35.89
N TYR A 55 -23.35 39.37 -36.89
CA TYR A 55 -22.43 39.38 -38.03
C TYR A 55 -23.16 38.99 -39.33
N GLY A 56 -22.41 38.92 -40.43
CA GLY A 56 -22.93 38.61 -41.76
C GLY A 56 -23.23 39.85 -42.58
N THR A 57 -23.43 39.68 -43.88
CA THR A 57 -23.67 40.78 -44.82
C THR A 57 -24.97 41.54 -44.57
N ALA A 58 -25.95 40.92 -43.88
CA ALA A 58 -27.21 41.55 -43.49
C ALA A 58 -27.30 41.90 -41.98
N CYS A 59 -26.29 41.57 -41.18
CA CYS A 59 -26.25 41.77 -39.72
C CYS A 59 -27.41 41.11 -38.95
N ASP A 60 -27.79 39.92 -39.37
CA ASP A 60 -28.91 39.10 -38.88
C ASP A 60 -28.46 37.81 -38.16
N ILE A 61 -27.21 37.38 -38.34
CA ILE A 61 -26.68 36.17 -37.73
C ILE A 61 -26.07 36.49 -36.35
N PRO A 62 -26.50 35.86 -35.24
CA PRO A 62 -25.94 36.13 -33.92
C PRO A 62 -24.51 35.58 -33.77
N CYS A 63 -23.65 36.32 -33.07
CA CYS A 63 -22.33 35.82 -32.69
C CYS A 63 -22.42 34.60 -31.74
N PRO A 64 -21.45 33.67 -31.78
CA PRO A 64 -21.38 32.56 -30.81
C PRO A 64 -21.47 33.04 -29.36
N VAL A 65 -22.29 32.36 -28.55
CA VAL A 65 -22.60 32.79 -27.17
C VAL A 65 -21.38 32.93 -26.27
N ALA A 66 -20.35 32.10 -26.49
CA ALA A 66 -19.11 32.11 -25.72
C ALA A 66 -18.00 32.97 -26.34
N CYS A 67 -18.30 33.79 -27.36
CA CYS A 67 -17.44 34.93 -27.69
C CYS A 67 -17.48 35.94 -26.53
N LYS A 68 -16.30 36.42 -26.11
CA LYS A 68 -16.21 37.41 -25.02
C LYS A 68 -16.95 38.69 -25.39
N LYS A 69 -17.84 39.18 -24.50
CA LYS A 69 -18.77 40.31 -24.75
C LYS A 69 -19.67 40.13 -25.98
N SER A 70 -19.90 38.88 -26.40
CA SER A 70 -20.62 38.52 -27.63
C SER A 70 -20.05 39.14 -28.90
N THR A 71 -18.76 39.54 -28.92
CA THR A 71 -18.15 40.22 -30.07
C THR A 71 -17.46 39.22 -31.00
N CYS A 72 -17.83 39.22 -32.28
CA CYS A 72 -17.24 38.38 -33.31
C CYS A 72 -16.88 39.15 -34.59
N HIS A 73 -16.07 38.52 -35.46
CA HIS A 73 -15.63 39.09 -36.73
C HIS A 73 -16.81 39.23 -37.70
N ILE A 74 -17.02 40.45 -38.19
CA ILE A 74 -18.23 40.86 -38.95
C ILE A 74 -18.57 40.02 -40.19
N GLN A 75 -17.59 39.35 -40.81
CA GLN A 75 -17.82 38.51 -41.99
C GLN A 75 -17.89 37.01 -41.66
N SER A 76 -17.01 36.52 -40.78
CA SER A 76 -16.85 35.07 -40.54
C SER A 76 -17.54 34.57 -39.28
N GLY A 77 -17.99 35.45 -38.37
CA GLY A 77 -18.55 35.08 -37.07
C GLY A 77 -17.50 34.55 -36.07
N ALA A 78 -16.21 34.60 -36.42
CA ALA A 78 -15.15 34.10 -35.55
C ALA A 78 -14.91 35.03 -34.36
N CYS A 79 -14.81 34.49 -33.14
CA CYS A 79 -14.53 35.26 -31.93
C CYS A 79 -13.06 35.71 -31.90
N LEU A 80 -12.80 36.95 -31.48
CA LEU A 80 -11.43 37.43 -31.22
C LEU A 80 -10.89 36.88 -29.88
N GLU A 81 -11.76 36.82 -28.88
CA GLU A 81 -11.50 36.23 -27.57
C GLU A 81 -12.69 35.37 -27.14
N CYS A 82 -12.41 34.29 -26.40
CA CYS A 82 -13.42 33.43 -25.80
C CYS A 82 -13.65 33.76 -24.33
N GLU A 83 -14.77 33.28 -23.79
CA GLU A 83 -14.94 33.15 -22.35
C GLU A 83 -13.99 32.09 -21.75
N THR A 84 -13.83 32.09 -20.42
CA THR A 84 -12.89 31.18 -19.75
C THR A 84 -13.42 29.74 -19.81
N GLY A 85 -12.55 28.78 -20.11
CA GLY A 85 -12.91 27.37 -20.23
C GLY A 85 -13.21 26.90 -21.65
N VAL A 86 -13.23 27.79 -22.65
CA VAL A 86 -13.43 27.42 -24.07
C VAL A 86 -12.39 28.04 -25.02
N TYR A 87 -12.23 27.42 -26.19
CA TYR A 87 -11.34 27.82 -27.27
C TYR A 87 -11.90 27.45 -28.65
N GLY A 88 -11.13 27.78 -29.68
CA GLY A 88 -11.45 27.63 -31.11
C GLY A 88 -12.01 28.92 -31.70
N ASN A 89 -11.99 29.03 -33.02
CA ASN A 89 -12.45 30.23 -33.74
C ASN A 89 -13.91 30.63 -33.43
N TYR A 90 -14.73 29.71 -32.93
CA TYR A 90 -16.13 29.95 -32.54
C TYR A 90 -16.39 29.65 -31.05
N CYS A 91 -15.34 29.53 -30.23
CA CYS A 91 -15.39 29.27 -28.78
C CYS A 91 -16.28 28.09 -28.37
N ASN A 92 -16.30 27.04 -29.19
CA ASN A 92 -17.16 25.86 -29.02
C ASN A 92 -16.41 24.60 -28.53
N GLN A 93 -15.10 24.68 -28.29
CA GLN A 93 -14.30 23.57 -27.78
C GLN A 93 -13.92 23.83 -26.31
N MET A 94 -14.14 22.87 -25.42
CA MET A 94 -13.80 23.01 -24.00
C MET A 94 -12.28 22.87 -23.78
N CYS A 95 -11.69 23.75 -22.98
CA CYS A 95 -10.29 23.66 -22.56
C CYS A 95 -9.99 22.28 -21.92
N PRO A 96 -8.79 21.71 -22.10
CA PRO A 96 -8.39 20.46 -21.44
C PRO A 96 -8.60 20.50 -19.92
N THR A 97 -9.19 19.43 -19.37
CA THR A 97 -9.62 19.32 -17.95
C THR A 97 -8.52 19.64 -16.94
N ASN A 98 -7.26 19.40 -17.30
CA ASN A 98 -6.09 19.58 -16.44
C ASN A 98 -5.36 20.91 -16.66
N CYS A 99 -5.85 21.81 -17.52
CA CYS A 99 -5.39 23.20 -17.50
C CYS A 99 -5.70 23.82 -16.13
N LYS A 100 -4.73 24.54 -15.55
CA LYS A 100 -4.95 25.31 -14.33
C LYS A 100 -6.02 26.37 -14.58
N ASP A 101 -6.94 26.53 -13.62
CA ASP A 101 -8.07 27.47 -13.65
C ASP A 101 -8.96 27.37 -14.92
N ASN A 102 -8.93 26.21 -15.59
CA ASN A 102 -9.55 25.97 -16.91
C ASN A 102 -9.10 26.96 -18.00
N ARG A 103 -7.88 27.51 -17.89
CA ARG A 103 -7.32 28.51 -18.83
C ARG A 103 -6.47 27.88 -19.91
N CYS A 104 -6.93 27.98 -21.15
CA CYS A 104 -6.19 27.59 -22.36
C CYS A 104 -6.15 28.72 -23.40
N ARG A 105 -5.27 28.60 -24.39
CA ARG A 105 -5.15 29.57 -25.49
C ARG A 105 -6.35 29.44 -26.44
N THR A 106 -7.02 30.55 -26.73
CA THR A 106 -8.21 30.61 -27.61
C THR A 106 -7.97 30.03 -29.00
N GLN A 107 -6.75 30.16 -29.55
CA GLN A 107 -6.40 29.72 -30.90
C GLN A 107 -6.32 28.20 -31.08
N ASN A 108 -5.82 27.47 -30.06
CA ASN A 108 -5.44 26.06 -30.22
C ASN A 108 -5.70 25.16 -28.99
N GLY A 109 -6.24 25.68 -27.89
CA GLY A 109 -6.57 24.89 -26.71
C GLY A 109 -5.38 24.47 -25.84
N THR A 110 -4.16 24.91 -26.14
CA THR A 110 -2.99 24.63 -25.27
C THR A 110 -3.12 25.33 -23.92
N CYS A 111 -2.79 24.64 -22.84
CA CYS A 111 -2.88 25.19 -21.48
C CYS A 111 -1.75 26.21 -21.23
N PHE A 112 -2.03 27.26 -20.45
CA PHE A 112 -0.96 28.17 -19.97
C PHE A 112 -0.13 27.53 -18.85
N THR A 113 -0.73 26.68 -18.02
CA THR A 113 -0.10 25.97 -16.91
C THR A 113 -0.96 24.74 -16.60
N CYS A 114 -0.35 23.64 -16.15
CA CYS A 114 -1.07 22.45 -15.73
C CYS A 114 -1.45 22.48 -14.25
N LYS A 115 -2.53 21.78 -13.89
CA LYS A 115 -2.81 21.38 -12.51
C LYS A 115 -1.66 20.48 -12.00
N PRO A 116 -1.37 20.45 -10.68
CA PRO A 116 -0.33 19.58 -10.13
C PRO A 116 -0.55 18.11 -10.55
N GLY A 117 0.55 17.40 -10.82
CA GLY A 117 0.52 16.01 -11.28
C GLY A 117 0.29 15.80 -12.77
N TRP A 118 0.22 16.88 -13.57
CA TRP A 118 0.02 16.81 -15.02
C TRP A 118 1.04 17.66 -15.78
N THR A 119 1.37 17.24 -17.00
CA THR A 119 2.37 17.86 -17.87
C THR A 119 2.00 17.75 -19.36
N GLY A 120 2.80 18.39 -20.21
CA GLY A 120 2.56 18.54 -21.65
C GLY A 120 1.67 19.73 -22.02
N THR A 121 1.69 20.13 -23.29
CA THR A 121 1.01 21.34 -23.81
C THR A 121 -0.51 21.37 -23.62
N TYR A 122 -1.13 20.20 -23.44
CA TYR A 122 -2.57 20.04 -23.16
C TYR A 122 -2.84 19.41 -21.78
N CYS A 123 -1.82 19.26 -20.93
CA CYS A 123 -1.91 18.66 -19.59
C CYS A 123 -2.55 17.25 -19.55
N LYS A 124 -2.40 16.48 -20.63
CA LYS A 124 -2.96 15.12 -20.77
C LYS A 124 -2.06 14.04 -20.17
N THR A 125 -0.77 14.32 -20.01
CA THR A 125 0.21 13.36 -19.50
C THR A 125 0.32 13.50 -17.99
N LYS A 126 0.21 12.40 -17.24
CA LYS A 126 0.51 12.39 -15.80
C LYS A 126 2.01 12.60 -15.58
N CYS A 127 2.42 13.02 -14.40
CA CYS A 127 3.85 12.95 -14.04
C CYS A 127 4.38 11.53 -14.12
N THR A 128 5.63 11.39 -14.55
CA THR A 128 6.38 10.14 -14.54
C THR A 128 6.43 9.56 -13.13
N GLU A 129 6.48 8.23 -13.02
CA GLU A 129 6.66 7.57 -11.72
C GLU A 129 7.88 8.11 -10.99
N GLY A 130 7.75 8.30 -9.67
CA GLY A 130 8.76 8.98 -8.86
C GLY A 130 8.65 10.50 -8.84
N TRP A 131 7.75 11.14 -9.61
CA TRP A 131 7.61 12.60 -9.67
C TRP A 131 6.17 13.08 -9.44
N TYR A 132 6.03 14.25 -8.82
CA TYR A 132 4.74 14.84 -8.48
C TYR A 132 4.75 16.38 -8.49
N GLY A 133 3.57 16.97 -8.25
CA GLY A 133 3.40 18.41 -8.03
C GLY A 133 3.32 19.24 -9.33
N VAL A 134 3.49 20.56 -9.20
CA VAL A 134 3.43 21.48 -10.36
C VAL A 134 4.61 21.22 -11.29
N ASN A 135 4.34 21.09 -12.59
CA ASN A 135 5.32 20.76 -13.63
C ASN A 135 6.13 19.47 -13.35
N CYS A 136 5.64 18.58 -12.49
CA CYS A 136 6.35 17.35 -12.08
C CYS A 136 7.75 17.62 -11.48
N SER A 137 7.91 18.74 -10.77
CA SER A 137 9.21 19.22 -10.27
C SER A 137 9.63 18.64 -8.91
N GLN A 138 8.77 17.88 -8.23
CA GLN A 138 9.03 17.31 -6.91
C GLN A 138 9.22 15.80 -7.03
N GLN A 139 10.20 15.24 -6.34
CA GLN A 139 10.52 13.81 -6.38
C GLN A 139 9.90 13.09 -5.16
N CYS A 140 9.29 11.92 -5.38
CA CYS A 140 8.86 11.02 -4.31
C CYS A 140 10.04 10.66 -3.40
N SER A 141 9.77 10.43 -2.11
CA SER A 141 10.78 9.97 -1.14
C SER A 141 11.38 8.60 -1.47
N GLY A 142 10.66 7.76 -2.23
CA GLY A 142 11.03 6.36 -2.46
C GLY A 142 10.79 5.45 -1.25
N HIS A 143 10.18 5.98 -0.18
CA HIS A 143 9.90 5.25 1.07
C HIS A 143 8.40 4.98 1.27
N CYS A 144 7.63 4.96 0.18
CA CYS A 144 6.28 4.43 0.21
C CYS A 144 6.31 2.92 0.43
N LYS A 145 5.31 2.41 1.14
CA LYS A 145 5.18 1.01 1.52
C LYS A 145 5.40 0.05 0.35
N ASP A 146 6.24 -0.96 0.58
CA ASP A 146 6.56 -2.06 -0.34
C ASP A 146 6.99 -1.59 -1.75
N GLY A 147 7.67 -0.44 -1.84
CA GLY A 147 8.21 0.11 -3.09
C GLY A 147 7.16 0.73 -4.03
N THR A 148 5.95 1.03 -3.53
CA THR A 148 4.88 1.64 -4.33
C THR A 148 5.22 3.08 -4.77
N THR A 149 4.68 3.51 -5.92
CA THR A 149 4.88 4.89 -6.41
C THR A 149 4.02 5.88 -5.61
N CYS A 150 4.57 7.05 -5.27
CA CYS A 150 3.80 8.10 -4.60
C CYS A 150 2.76 8.75 -5.53
N ASN A 151 1.75 9.37 -4.94
CA ASN A 151 0.66 10.02 -5.64
C ASN A 151 1.18 11.17 -6.52
N HIS A 152 0.99 11.09 -7.84
CA HIS A 152 1.52 12.06 -8.79
C HIS A 152 1.02 13.51 -8.57
N VAL A 153 -0.09 13.73 -7.86
CA VAL A 153 -0.61 15.08 -7.57
C VAL A 153 -0.02 15.62 -6.26
N THR A 154 -0.07 14.83 -5.19
CA THR A 154 0.21 15.28 -3.81
C THR A 154 1.57 14.87 -3.24
N GLY A 155 2.23 13.91 -3.87
CA GLY A 155 3.47 13.28 -3.37
C GLY A 155 3.27 12.26 -2.26
N GLN A 156 2.02 12.02 -1.85
CA GLN A 156 1.72 11.17 -0.70
C GLN A 156 1.79 9.68 -1.02
N CYS A 157 2.12 8.86 -0.03
CA CYS A 157 2.11 7.42 -0.17
C CYS A 157 0.74 6.87 0.28
N ASP A 158 -0.17 6.65 -0.67
CA ASP A 158 -1.58 6.29 -0.40
C ASP A 158 -1.76 4.97 0.38
N ARG A 159 -0.71 4.15 0.50
CA ARG A 159 -0.67 2.89 1.29
C ARG A 159 0.15 2.98 2.58
N GLY A 160 0.57 4.18 2.98
CA GLY A 160 1.49 4.41 4.10
C GLY A 160 2.97 4.25 3.72
N CYS A 161 3.82 4.35 4.72
CA CYS A 161 5.27 4.36 4.60
C CYS A 161 5.90 2.98 4.82
N ASP A 162 7.01 2.74 4.12
CA ASP A 162 7.83 1.53 4.32
C ASP A 162 8.51 1.54 5.71
N LYS A 163 9.02 0.38 6.10
CA LYS A 163 9.58 0.12 7.42
C LYS A 163 10.68 1.13 7.75
N GLY A 164 10.54 1.78 8.91
CA GLY A 164 11.51 2.79 9.37
C GLY A 164 11.16 4.23 8.98
N TRP A 165 10.07 4.46 8.24
CA TRP A 165 9.64 5.78 7.77
C TRP A 165 8.20 6.10 8.18
N THR A 166 7.86 7.38 8.24
CA THR A 166 6.54 7.90 8.64
C THR A 166 6.27 9.31 8.10
N GLY A 167 5.03 9.80 8.31
CA GLY A 167 4.51 11.06 7.80
C GLY A 167 3.99 10.95 6.37
N SER A 168 3.13 11.88 5.94
CA SER A 168 2.37 11.79 4.68
C SER A 168 3.19 11.62 3.40
N LEU A 169 4.45 12.08 3.38
CA LEU A 169 5.39 11.93 2.26
C LEU A 169 6.48 10.87 2.52
N CYS A 170 6.45 10.20 3.67
CA CYS A 170 7.45 9.21 4.11
C CYS A 170 8.91 9.72 4.13
N VAL A 171 9.08 11.03 4.37
CA VAL A 171 10.39 11.70 4.46
C VAL A 171 10.97 11.73 5.87
N LYS A 172 10.22 11.29 6.89
CA LYS A 172 10.69 11.26 8.28
C LYS A 172 11.02 9.83 8.67
N GLU A 173 12.22 9.59 9.16
CA GLU A 173 12.54 8.31 9.81
C GLU A 173 11.77 8.15 11.13
N CYS A 174 11.60 6.90 11.58
CA CYS A 174 11.09 6.61 12.92
C CYS A 174 11.92 7.29 14.01
N VAL A 175 11.25 7.76 15.06
CA VAL A 175 11.91 8.21 16.29
C VAL A 175 12.43 7.00 17.07
N ASN A 176 13.51 7.20 17.83
CA ASN A 176 14.05 6.14 18.69
C ASN A 176 12.96 5.65 19.65
N GLY A 177 12.77 4.33 19.71
CA GLY A 177 11.65 3.72 20.45
C GLY A 177 10.48 3.26 19.56
N THR A 178 10.48 3.58 18.26
CA THR A 178 9.44 3.14 17.30
C THR A 178 10.02 2.42 16.08
N TYR A 179 9.26 1.51 15.48
CA TYR A 179 9.70 0.71 14.33
C TYR A 179 8.55 0.17 13.43
N GLY A 180 8.94 -0.33 12.26
CA GLY A 180 8.07 -0.98 11.28
C GLY A 180 7.42 0.01 10.31
N TYR A 181 6.41 -0.44 9.57
CA TYR A 181 5.62 0.42 8.65
C TYR A 181 4.98 1.56 9.44
N ASP A 182 5.03 2.78 8.89
CA ASP A 182 4.50 4.02 9.49
C ASP A 182 4.98 4.33 10.93
N CYS A 183 5.97 3.59 11.43
CA CYS A 183 6.47 3.61 12.81
C CYS A 183 5.43 3.25 13.89
N VAL A 184 4.43 2.44 13.57
CA VAL A 184 3.31 2.11 14.50
C VAL A 184 3.66 1.17 15.66
N ASN A 185 4.81 0.49 15.61
CA ASN A 185 5.21 -0.47 16.64
C ASN A 185 6.22 0.16 17.61
N ASN A 186 6.13 -0.15 18.89
CA ASN A 186 7.08 0.33 19.91
C ASN A 186 8.19 -0.71 20.15
N CYS A 187 9.45 -0.25 20.25
CA CYS A 187 10.58 -1.07 20.69
C CYS A 187 10.30 -1.67 22.08
N SER A 188 10.82 -2.88 22.34
CA SER A 188 10.86 -3.40 23.71
C SER A 188 11.75 -2.52 24.60
N GLY A 189 11.28 -2.22 25.82
CA GLY A 189 12.09 -1.60 26.87
C GLY A 189 13.20 -2.52 27.42
N HIS A 190 13.35 -3.73 26.87
CA HIS A 190 14.29 -4.75 27.32
C HIS A 190 15.47 -4.98 26.37
N CYS A 191 15.70 -4.09 25.38
CA CYS A 191 17.00 -4.01 24.71
C CYS A 191 18.12 -3.71 25.73
N LEU A 192 19.30 -4.32 25.55
CA LEU A 192 20.43 -4.17 26.48
C LEU A 192 20.86 -2.70 26.65
N ASN A 193 21.03 -2.26 27.89
CA ASN A 193 21.44 -0.88 28.25
C ASN A 193 20.55 0.22 27.61
N SER A 194 19.26 -0.07 27.43
CA SER A 194 18.29 0.85 26.79
C SER A 194 18.70 1.29 25.37
N SER A 195 19.46 0.46 24.64
CA SER A 195 19.88 0.78 23.27
C SER A 195 18.67 0.89 22.34
N PRO A 196 18.63 1.86 21.40
CA PRO A 196 17.53 1.96 20.44
C PRO A 196 17.46 0.70 19.57
N CYS A 197 16.24 0.22 19.31
CA CYS A 197 16.02 -0.92 18.41
C CYS A 197 16.02 -0.46 16.93
N LYS A 198 16.25 -1.38 16.00
CA LYS A 198 16.22 -1.07 14.56
C LYS A 198 14.84 -0.58 14.12
N LYS A 199 14.81 0.63 13.55
CA LYS A 199 13.61 1.30 13.00
C LYS A 199 12.84 0.44 11.98
N GLN A 200 13.51 -0.46 11.26
CA GLN A 200 12.87 -1.32 10.26
C GLN A 200 12.26 -2.60 10.85
N THR A 201 12.84 -3.17 11.91
CA THR A 201 12.57 -4.57 12.32
C THR A 201 12.28 -4.77 13.81
N GLY A 202 12.49 -3.76 14.65
CA GLY A 202 12.37 -3.89 16.09
C GLY A 202 13.56 -4.58 16.77
N HIS A 203 14.61 -4.94 16.03
CA HIS A 203 15.72 -5.74 16.54
C HIS A 203 16.64 -4.96 17.48
N CYS A 204 16.99 -5.54 18.62
CA CYS A 204 18.04 -5.03 19.53
C CYS A 204 19.40 -5.64 19.15
N ASP A 205 20.26 -4.92 18.41
CA ASP A 205 21.58 -5.45 17.98
C ASP A 205 22.51 -5.81 19.15
N ARG A 206 22.37 -5.12 20.29
CA ARG A 206 23.17 -5.37 21.51
C ARG A 206 22.62 -6.53 22.36
N GLY A 207 21.58 -7.23 21.89
CA GLY A 207 20.90 -8.27 22.65
C GLY A 207 19.92 -7.74 23.70
N CYS A 208 19.52 -8.63 24.60
CA CYS A 208 18.44 -8.39 25.56
C CYS A 208 18.92 -8.32 27.01
N ASN A 209 18.18 -7.58 27.83
CA ASN A 209 18.32 -7.61 29.28
C ASN A 209 18.05 -9.04 29.84
N PRO A 210 18.65 -9.41 30.98
CA PRO A 210 18.44 -10.72 31.60
C PRO A 210 16.95 -11.04 31.80
N GLY A 211 16.58 -12.29 31.49
CA GLY A 211 15.18 -12.73 31.56
C GLY A 211 14.36 -12.46 30.30
N TYR A 212 14.91 -11.85 29.26
CA TYR A 212 14.27 -11.69 27.95
C TYR A 212 15.01 -12.49 26.86
N THR A 213 14.32 -12.75 25.75
CA THR A 213 14.81 -13.52 24.60
C THR A 213 14.10 -13.05 23.32
N ASP A 214 14.34 -13.73 22.19
CA ASP A 214 14.01 -13.32 20.83
C ASP A 214 14.80 -12.10 20.30
N LYS A 215 14.57 -11.72 19.03
CA LYS A 215 15.31 -10.64 18.37
C LYS A 215 14.84 -9.24 18.79
N THR A 216 13.60 -9.08 19.24
CA THR A 216 13.02 -7.80 19.68
C THR A 216 13.01 -7.66 21.20
N CYS A 217 13.50 -8.67 21.94
CA CYS A 217 13.49 -8.74 23.40
C CYS A 217 12.07 -8.64 23.98
N SER A 218 11.08 -9.21 23.30
CA SER A 218 9.67 -9.16 23.71
C SER A 218 9.27 -10.37 24.54
N LYS A 219 9.81 -11.56 24.22
CA LYS A 219 9.49 -12.80 24.92
C LYS A 219 10.28 -12.92 26.22
N LYS A 220 9.58 -13.12 27.35
CA LYS A 220 10.21 -13.45 28.63
C LYS A 220 10.77 -14.87 28.59
N ARG A 221 12.02 -15.05 29.01
CA ARG A 221 12.65 -16.36 29.23
C ARG A 221 12.04 -16.98 30.48
N ILE A 222 11.06 -17.87 30.30
CA ILE A 222 10.60 -18.75 31.36
C ILE A 222 11.72 -19.76 31.63
N VAL A 223 12.51 -19.50 32.67
CA VAL A 223 13.33 -20.56 33.28
C VAL A 223 12.35 -21.45 34.03
N LEU A 224 11.90 -22.53 33.39
CA LEU A 224 11.33 -23.65 34.15
C LEU A 224 12.44 -24.11 35.10
N SER A 225 12.25 -23.84 36.39
CA SER A 225 13.19 -24.26 37.43
C SER A 225 13.33 -25.77 37.35
N LYS A 226 14.50 -26.27 36.95
CA LYS A 226 14.82 -27.69 36.94
C LYS A 226 15.04 -28.23 38.37
N ASN A 227 14.06 -28.04 39.25
CA ASN A 227 13.89 -28.85 40.47
C ASN A 227 13.28 -30.23 40.16
N VAL A 228 13.03 -30.52 38.87
CA VAL A 228 12.56 -31.81 38.33
C VAL A 228 13.73 -32.73 37.94
N SER A 229 14.96 -32.46 38.41
CA SER A 229 16.13 -33.35 38.25
C SER A 229 16.56 -34.07 39.53
N SER A 230 16.21 -33.56 40.71
CA SER A 230 16.56 -34.22 41.99
C SER A 230 15.50 -35.26 42.37
N LEU A 231 14.23 -34.86 42.46
CA LEU A 231 13.10 -35.72 42.85
C LEU A 231 12.93 -36.93 41.90
N THR A 232 13.13 -36.72 40.60
CA THR A 232 13.05 -37.78 39.59
C THR A 232 14.13 -38.84 39.75
N SER A 233 15.35 -38.48 40.16
CA SER A 233 16.42 -39.44 40.45
C SER A 233 16.11 -40.33 41.67
N TRP A 234 15.57 -39.77 42.76
CA TRP A 234 15.18 -40.59 43.93
C TRP A 234 14.07 -41.58 43.58
N ILE A 235 13.06 -41.15 42.82
CA ILE A 235 11.97 -42.03 42.34
C ILE A 235 12.53 -43.20 41.52
N ILE A 236 13.45 -42.93 40.59
CA ILE A 236 14.09 -43.98 39.77
C ILE A 236 14.89 -44.96 40.64
N VAL A 237 15.68 -44.46 41.59
CA VAL A 237 16.45 -45.31 42.53
C VAL A 237 15.53 -46.20 43.36
N CYS A 238 14.44 -45.67 43.91
CA CYS A 238 13.46 -46.45 44.65
C CYS A 238 12.82 -47.56 43.79
N ILE A 239 12.44 -47.26 42.55
CA ILE A 239 11.85 -48.24 41.62
C ILE A 239 12.85 -49.36 41.32
N VAL A 240 14.11 -49.03 40.99
CA VAL A 240 15.16 -50.03 40.74
C VAL A 240 15.41 -50.90 41.98
N SER A 241 15.48 -50.30 43.17
CA SER A 241 15.64 -51.05 44.43
C SER A 241 14.47 -51.99 44.71
N LEU A 242 13.22 -51.58 44.46
CA LEU A 242 12.05 -52.45 44.62
C LEU A 242 12.09 -53.63 43.64
N VAL A 243 12.39 -53.39 42.36
CA VAL A 243 12.49 -54.46 41.35
C VAL A 243 13.56 -55.47 41.70
N VAL A 244 14.76 -55.03 42.11
CA VAL A 244 15.85 -55.95 42.54
C VAL A 244 15.41 -56.80 43.72
N ASN A 245 14.77 -56.21 44.74
CA ASN A 245 14.26 -56.97 45.89
C ASN A 245 13.17 -57.97 45.48
N CYS A 246 12.24 -57.61 44.59
CA CYS A 246 11.25 -58.54 44.06
C CYS A 246 11.88 -59.73 43.30
N VAL A 247 12.95 -59.50 42.52
CA VAL A 247 13.71 -60.57 41.84
C VAL A 247 14.42 -61.48 42.84
N LEU A 248 15.06 -60.92 43.88
CA LEU A 248 15.71 -61.71 44.93
C LEU A 248 14.70 -62.53 45.75
N ILE A 249 13.56 -61.95 46.13
CA ILE A 249 12.50 -62.64 46.87
C ILE A 249 11.90 -63.76 46.02
N SER A 250 11.55 -63.51 44.75
CA SER A 250 11.01 -64.55 43.87
C SER A 250 12.02 -65.67 43.60
N GLY A 251 13.30 -65.35 43.42
CA GLY A 251 14.39 -66.33 43.34
C GLY A 251 14.52 -67.18 44.61
N ALA A 252 14.49 -66.56 45.79
CA ALA A 252 14.51 -67.26 47.07
C ALA A 252 13.29 -68.17 47.25
N CYS A 253 12.08 -67.72 46.89
CA CYS A 253 10.87 -68.54 46.91
C CYS A 253 10.99 -69.77 45.99
N LEU A 254 11.59 -69.64 44.80
CA LEU A 254 11.82 -70.78 43.89
C LEU A 254 12.83 -71.78 44.47
N LEU A 255 13.91 -71.31 45.09
CA LEU A 255 14.89 -72.17 45.78
C LEU A 255 14.26 -72.88 46.99
N CYS A 256 13.51 -72.17 47.83
CA CYS A 256 12.78 -72.75 48.95
C CYS A 256 11.75 -73.80 48.48
N ARG A 257 11.03 -73.53 47.38
CA ARG A 257 10.10 -74.49 46.77
C ARG A 257 10.83 -75.74 46.27
N GLY A 258 12.02 -75.59 45.66
CA GLY A 258 12.87 -76.72 45.23
C GLY A 258 13.45 -77.55 46.38
N ILE A 259 13.72 -76.93 47.54
CA ILE A 259 14.12 -77.63 48.76
C ILE A 259 12.93 -78.36 49.38
N TYR A 260 11.75 -77.74 49.41
CA TYR A 260 10.51 -78.36 49.90
C TYR A 260 10.09 -79.58 49.05
N THR A 261 10.16 -79.50 47.73
CA THR A 261 9.82 -80.65 46.86
C THR A 261 10.82 -81.79 47.01
N LYS A 262 12.12 -81.51 47.18
CA LYS A 262 13.12 -82.56 47.49
C LYS A 262 12.89 -83.21 48.85
N LYS A 263 12.48 -82.46 49.87
CA LYS A 263 12.23 -83.02 51.22
C LYS A 263 10.97 -83.89 51.29
N LEU A 264 9.99 -83.68 50.40
CA LEU A 264 8.78 -84.52 50.31
C LEU A 264 9.01 -85.84 49.55
N SER A 265 10.17 -86.01 48.90
CA SER A 265 10.50 -87.21 48.10
C SER A 265 11.20 -88.33 48.89
N ILE A 266 11.38 -88.19 50.22
CA ILE A 266 12.22 -89.09 51.05
C ILE A 266 11.40 -89.75 52.19
N SER A 267 10.08 -89.55 52.24
CA SER A 267 9.20 -90.20 53.22
C SER A 267 7.81 -90.48 52.64
N GLY A 268 7.76 -91.42 51.68
CA GLY A 268 6.53 -91.83 51.00
C GLY A 268 6.42 -93.32 50.61
N ASP A 269 7.48 -94.11 50.76
CA ASP A 269 7.48 -95.54 50.40
C ASP A 269 7.17 -96.44 51.61
N LEU A 270 5.90 -96.50 52.01
CA LEU A 270 5.27 -97.65 52.72
C LEU A 270 3.77 -97.39 52.98
N LEU A 271 2.93 -97.56 51.95
CA LEU A 271 1.53 -98.02 52.06
C LEU A 271 0.95 -98.27 50.66
N SER A 272 1.54 -99.25 49.96
CA SER A 272 0.89 -99.83 48.79
C SER A 272 -0.34 -100.63 49.23
N ARG A 273 -1.35 -100.70 48.34
CA ARG A 273 -2.41 -101.72 48.30
C ARG A 273 -3.48 -101.66 49.41
N SER A 274 -4.58 -100.94 49.14
CA SER A 274 -5.86 -101.60 48.78
C SER A 274 -6.99 -100.62 48.39
N ASN A 275 -7.67 -100.91 47.28
CA ASN A 275 -9.05 -100.57 46.92
C ASN A 275 -9.53 -99.09 46.76
N LYS A 276 -9.71 -98.76 45.47
CA LYS A 276 -11.05 -98.60 44.82
C LYS A 276 -11.76 -97.23 44.85
N SER A 277 -11.65 -96.55 43.70
CA SER A 277 -12.72 -95.87 42.94
C SER A 277 -13.46 -94.67 43.57
N ILE A 278 -13.59 -93.56 42.82
CA ILE A 278 -14.87 -93.04 42.26
C ILE A 278 -14.63 -91.69 41.52
N TYR A 279 -15.48 -91.41 40.53
CA TYR A 279 -15.58 -90.22 39.66
C TYR A 279 -15.94 -88.91 40.40
N TYR A 280 -15.40 -87.75 39.98
CA TYR A 280 -16.09 -86.66 39.23
C TYR A 280 -15.25 -85.34 39.19
N THR A 281 -15.73 -84.40 38.36
CA THR A 281 -15.22 -83.10 37.89
C THR A 281 -15.02 -82.02 38.99
N ASP A 282 -14.53 -80.77 38.78
CA ASP A 282 -14.50 -79.91 37.58
C ASP A 282 -13.61 -78.63 37.71
N ILE A 283 -13.52 -77.85 36.62
CA ILE A 283 -13.41 -76.37 36.54
C ILE A 283 -12.07 -75.63 36.86
N LYS A 284 -11.47 -75.09 35.78
CA LYS A 284 -10.95 -73.69 35.53
C LYS A 284 -9.99 -73.07 36.58
N ARG A 285 -8.93 -72.32 36.27
CA ARG A 285 -8.38 -71.61 35.07
C ARG A 285 -6.88 -71.30 35.39
N ASP A 286 -5.99 -70.74 34.56
CA ASP A 286 -6.11 -70.05 33.26
C ASP A 286 -4.80 -70.08 32.42
N VAL A 287 -4.84 -69.43 31.25
CA VAL A 287 -3.76 -68.85 30.40
C VAL A 287 -2.28 -69.07 30.77
N LYS A 288 -1.50 -69.53 29.77
CA LYS A 288 -0.06 -69.25 29.64
C LYS A 288 0.22 -68.51 28.32
N THR A 289 1.04 -67.47 28.39
CA THR A 289 1.38 -66.54 27.31
C THR A 289 2.59 -66.95 26.46
N SER A 290 2.50 -66.79 25.13
CA SER A 290 3.56 -66.48 24.14
C SER A 290 2.86 -66.04 22.84
N GLU A 291 3.36 -65.24 21.90
CA GLU A 291 4.67 -64.63 21.59
C GLU A 291 4.45 -63.13 21.22
N PHE A 292 5.32 -62.17 21.53
CA PHE A 292 6.63 -61.80 20.94
C PHE A 292 6.59 -61.13 19.54
N SER A 293 6.91 -59.82 19.52
CA SER A 293 7.33 -58.93 18.41
C SER A 293 6.48 -58.90 17.12
N THR A 294 5.99 -57.74 16.66
CA THR A 294 6.82 -56.73 15.97
C THR A 294 6.04 -55.40 15.82
N TYR A 295 6.76 -54.29 15.66
CA TYR A 295 6.19 -52.94 15.44
C TYR A 295 6.74 -52.31 14.16
N GLN A 296 5.85 -51.99 13.22
CA GLN A 296 5.88 -50.98 12.13
C GLN A 296 4.62 -51.28 11.26
N GLU A 297 3.88 -50.34 10.67
CA GLU A 297 3.97 -48.87 10.64
C GLU A 297 2.57 -48.28 10.28
N LEU A 298 2.43 -46.94 10.36
CA LEU A 298 1.52 -46.06 9.61
C LEU A 298 0.01 -46.40 9.47
N ASP A 299 -0.78 -45.54 10.12
CA ASP A 299 -1.75 -44.59 9.51
C ASP A 299 -2.81 -45.12 8.52
N LEU A 300 -4.11 -44.92 8.87
CA LEU A 300 -5.11 -44.33 7.97
C LEU A 300 -6.50 -44.11 8.61
N SER A 301 -6.81 -42.84 8.89
CA SER A 301 -8.11 -42.18 8.61
C SER A 301 -9.43 -42.60 9.31
N ARG A 302 -10.38 -41.64 9.22
CA ARG A 302 -11.86 -41.78 9.21
C ARG A 302 -12.54 -41.68 10.59
N GLU A 303 -13.06 -40.48 10.92
CA GLU A 303 -14.51 -40.10 10.95
C GLU A 303 -15.29 -40.81 12.08
N GLU A 304 -16.16 -40.18 12.90
CA GLU A 304 -16.68 -38.81 12.97
C GLU A 304 -17.42 -38.62 14.33
N ILE A 305 -18.29 -37.60 14.44
CA ILE A 305 -19.44 -37.48 15.37
C ILE A 305 -19.16 -36.95 16.81
N GLN A 306 -19.26 -35.61 16.91
CA GLN A 306 -20.23 -34.87 17.75
C GLN A 306 -20.81 -35.53 19.02
N TYR A 307 -20.63 -34.88 20.17
CA TYR A 307 -21.70 -34.43 21.09
C TYR A 307 -21.10 -33.29 21.94
N GLN A 308 -21.47 -32.02 21.76
CA GLN A 308 -22.66 -31.36 22.30
C GLN A 308 -22.87 -31.50 23.81
N ASN A 309 -22.73 -30.34 24.46
CA ASN A 309 -23.59 -29.79 25.53
C ASN A 309 -23.31 -30.07 27.02
N THR A 310 -23.03 -28.95 27.72
CA THR A 310 -23.57 -28.50 29.05
C THR A 310 -23.35 -29.42 30.28
N THR A 311 -23.35 -28.94 31.54
CA THR A 311 -24.09 -27.82 32.14
C THR A 311 -23.46 -27.38 33.47
N ILE A 312 -23.77 -26.13 33.87
CA ILE A 312 -23.69 -25.53 35.23
C ILE A 312 -22.27 -25.27 35.77
#